data_AF-A0A6P0U9Y3-F1
#
_entry.id   AF-A0A6P0U9Y3-F1
#
_cell.length_a   1.000
_cell.length_b   1.000
_cell.length_c   1.000
_cell.angle_alpha   90.00
_cell.angle_beta   90.00
_cell.angle_gamma   90.00
#
_symmetry.space_group_name_H-M   'P 1'
#
loop_
_entity.id
_entity.type
_entity.pdbx_description
1 polymer ?
#
loop_
_entity_poly.entity_id
_entity_poly.type
_entity_poly.pdbx_seq_one_letter_code
_entity_poly.pdbx_strand_id
1 'polypeptide(L)'
;YAIAFQERIRLPHDKMDYYDELAEMYVGDDVSPDFYAWVFPKYDHVAVGTGTMKVNKAKIKDLQAGIRARAARKLEGGEIIKVEAHPIPEHPRPRRVVSRVALVGDAAGYVTKSSGEGIYFAAKSGRVCAETIVELTQSGARIPTEADLKVYLKRWDKTYGSTYLVLDLLQRVFYRSDATREAFVEMCEDIDVQKLTFDSYLYKTVVPANPLTQLKITAKTIGSLLRGNALAP
;
A
#
# COMPACT_ATOMS: atom_id res chain seq x y z
N TYR A 1 2.14 8.85 7.88
CA TYR A 1 1.16 8.78 6.78
C TYR A 1 1.86 9.17 5.50
N ALA A 2 1.52 8.53 4.40
CA ALA A 2 1.90 8.97 3.06
C ALA A 2 0.88 9.97 2.51
N ILE A 3 1.21 10.63 1.41
CA ILE A 3 0.33 11.55 0.69
C ILE A 3 0.31 11.07 -0.76
N ALA A 4 -0.88 10.87 -1.31
CA ALA A 4 -1.09 10.70 -2.75
C ALA A 4 -1.42 12.04 -3.39
N PHE A 5 -0.90 12.25 -4.59
CA PHE A 5 -1.29 13.31 -5.51
C PHE A 5 -1.49 12.69 -6.89
N GLN A 6 -2.58 13.03 -7.56
CA GLN A 6 -2.83 12.52 -8.90
C GLN A 6 -3.63 13.49 -9.77
N GLU A 7 -3.47 13.30 -11.06
CA GLU A 7 -4.25 13.92 -12.12
C GLU A 7 -5.06 12.81 -12.81
N ARG A 8 -6.34 13.09 -13.07
CA ARG A 8 -7.12 12.29 -14.00
C ARG A 8 -6.93 12.89 -15.38
N ILE A 9 -6.42 12.08 -16.31
CA ILE A 9 -6.10 12.52 -17.65
C ILE A 9 -6.94 11.70 -18.63
N ARG A 10 -7.87 12.37 -19.31
CA ARG A 10 -8.60 11.76 -20.43
C ARG A 10 -7.67 11.68 -21.62
N LEU A 11 -7.54 10.49 -22.21
CA LEU A 11 -6.66 10.27 -23.35
C LEU A 11 -7.48 10.09 -24.64
N PRO A 12 -6.88 10.37 -25.81
CA PRO A 12 -7.39 9.89 -27.09
C PRO A 12 -7.61 8.37 -27.09
N HIS A 13 -8.57 7.88 -27.88
CA HIS A 13 -8.96 6.46 -27.89
C HIS A 13 -7.78 5.53 -28.20
N ASP A 14 -6.97 5.87 -29.21
CA ASP A 14 -5.79 5.11 -29.62
C ASP A 14 -4.74 4.98 -28.51
N LYS A 15 -4.67 5.96 -27.60
CA LYS A 15 -3.78 5.94 -26.43
C LYS A 15 -4.40 5.16 -25.26
N MET A 16 -5.73 5.16 -25.12
CA MET A 16 -6.44 4.35 -24.12
C MET A 16 -6.33 2.85 -24.42
N ASP A 17 -6.31 2.45 -25.69
CA ASP A 17 -6.20 1.05 -26.11
C ASP A 17 -4.94 0.35 -25.54
N TYR A 18 -3.84 1.10 -25.35
CA TYR A 18 -2.63 0.59 -24.72
C TYR A 18 -2.83 0.18 -23.24
N TYR A 19 -3.82 0.74 -22.56
CA TYR A 19 -4.09 0.52 -21.13
C TYR A 19 -5.26 -0.43 -20.86
N ASP A 20 -5.82 -1.10 -21.87
CA ASP A 20 -7.02 -1.95 -21.70
C ASP A 20 -6.81 -3.08 -20.68
N GLU A 21 -5.65 -3.75 -20.73
CA GLU A 21 -5.27 -4.84 -19.82
C GLU A 21 -4.02 -4.53 -18.99
N LEU A 22 -3.68 -3.24 -18.83
CA LEU A 22 -2.38 -2.85 -18.27
C LEU A 22 -2.46 -1.68 -17.29
N ALA A 23 -1.80 -1.85 -16.14
CA ALA A 23 -1.52 -0.79 -15.18
C ALA A 23 -0.01 -0.62 -15.04
N GLU A 24 0.44 0.62 -14.87
CA GLU A 24 1.87 0.92 -14.74
C GLU A 24 2.21 1.38 -13.33
N MET A 25 3.32 0.86 -12.83
CA MET A 25 3.94 1.29 -11.58
C MET A 25 5.35 1.76 -11.87
N TYR A 26 5.73 2.87 -11.26
CA TYR A 26 6.99 3.56 -11.47
C TYR A 26 7.71 3.73 -10.13
N VAL A 27 9.00 3.39 -10.13
CA VAL A 27 9.92 3.57 -9.01
C VAL A 27 11.11 4.42 -9.44
N GLY A 28 11.66 5.19 -8.50
CA GLY A 28 12.79 6.11 -8.72
C GLY A 28 12.61 7.42 -7.97
N ASP A 29 13.70 8.06 -7.60
CA ASP A 29 13.70 9.27 -6.77
C ASP A 29 13.07 10.50 -7.43
N ASP A 30 13.10 10.56 -8.75
CA ASP A 30 12.47 11.60 -9.57
C ASP A 30 10.93 11.49 -9.58
N VAL A 31 10.38 10.31 -9.27
CA VAL A 31 8.93 10.07 -9.27
C VAL A 31 8.36 9.77 -7.90
N SER A 32 9.11 9.09 -7.03
CA SER A 32 8.76 8.85 -5.63
C SER A 32 9.98 8.29 -4.85
N PRO A 33 10.53 9.06 -3.88
CA PRO A 33 11.73 8.68 -3.14
C PRO A 33 11.48 7.61 -2.05
N ASP A 34 10.22 7.36 -1.69
CA ASP A 34 9.86 6.52 -0.55
C ASP A 34 8.52 5.79 -0.72
N PHE A 35 7.98 5.79 -1.95
CA PHE A 35 6.77 5.09 -2.34
C PHE A 35 6.88 4.73 -3.83
N TYR A 36 5.80 4.84 -4.59
CA TYR A 36 5.77 4.65 -6.04
C TYR A 36 4.84 5.67 -6.72
N ALA A 37 5.00 5.79 -8.04
CA ALA A 37 4.10 6.51 -8.93
C ALA A 37 3.35 5.52 -9.83
N TRP A 38 2.24 5.96 -10.44
CA TRP A 38 1.36 5.08 -11.18
C TRP A 38 0.74 5.75 -12.40
N VAL A 39 0.37 4.90 -13.36
CA VAL A 39 -0.65 5.18 -14.37
C VAL A 39 -1.67 4.06 -14.28
N PHE A 40 -2.83 4.34 -13.70
CA PHE A 40 -3.90 3.36 -13.50
C PHE A 40 -5.08 3.66 -14.42
N PRO A 41 -5.43 2.76 -15.35
CA PRO A 41 -6.59 2.95 -16.20
C PRO A 41 -7.89 2.99 -15.41
N LYS A 42 -8.80 3.81 -15.91
CA LYS A 42 -10.23 3.81 -15.63
C LYS A 42 -10.96 3.57 -16.95
N TYR A 43 -12.28 3.66 -16.91
CA TYR A 43 -13.11 3.41 -18.09
C TYR A 43 -12.78 4.34 -19.28
N ASP A 44 -12.69 5.66 -19.06
CA ASP A 44 -12.51 6.67 -20.12
C ASP A 44 -11.28 7.57 -19.93
N HIS A 45 -10.42 7.26 -18.95
CA HIS A 45 -9.27 8.07 -18.58
C HIS A 45 -8.25 7.25 -17.81
N VAL A 46 -7.07 7.81 -17.57
CA VAL A 46 -6.08 7.27 -16.65
C VAL A 46 -5.97 8.15 -15.40
N ALA A 47 -5.65 7.55 -14.26
CA ALA A 47 -5.17 8.25 -13.09
C ALA A 47 -3.64 8.21 -13.09
N VAL A 48 -3.01 9.37 -13.28
CA VAL A 48 -1.55 9.54 -13.27
C VAL A 48 -1.16 10.21 -11.97
N GLY A 49 -0.43 9.51 -11.11
CA GLY A 49 -0.16 10.01 -9.78
C GLY A 49 1.13 9.52 -9.17
N THR A 50 1.43 10.09 -8.02
CA THR A 50 2.57 9.73 -7.18
C THR A 50 2.17 9.76 -5.71
N GLY A 51 2.80 8.89 -4.93
CA GLY A 51 2.75 8.93 -3.48
C GLY A 51 4.11 9.30 -2.89
N THR A 52 4.12 9.90 -1.72
CA THR A 52 5.36 10.07 -0.93
C THR A 52 5.07 10.17 0.55
N MET A 53 6.05 9.87 1.41
CA MET A 53 5.87 10.04 2.85
C MET A 53 5.76 11.53 3.21
N LYS A 54 5.04 11.85 4.30
CA LYS A 54 4.81 13.23 4.77
C LYS A 54 6.09 14.08 4.85
N VAL A 55 7.24 13.48 5.14
CA VAL A 55 8.54 14.17 5.22
C VAL A 55 8.95 14.80 3.88
N ASN A 56 8.59 14.16 2.76
CA ASN A 56 8.89 14.58 1.40
C ASN A 56 7.74 15.35 0.73
N LYS A 57 6.67 15.69 1.47
CA LYS A 57 5.46 16.34 0.92
C LYS A 57 5.72 17.61 0.09
N ALA A 58 6.79 18.34 0.40
CA ALA A 58 7.15 19.56 -0.31
C ALA A 58 7.53 19.29 -1.78
N LYS A 59 8.05 18.10 -2.08
CA LYS A 59 8.47 17.66 -3.41
C LYS A 59 7.31 17.13 -4.27
N ILE A 60 6.09 16.99 -3.74
CA ILE A 60 5.02 16.22 -4.40
C ILE A 60 4.67 16.73 -5.81
N LYS A 61 4.80 18.04 -6.05
CA LYS A 61 4.58 18.62 -7.38
C LYS A 61 5.70 18.28 -8.36
N ASP A 62 6.95 18.30 -7.90
CA ASP A 62 8.11 17.91 -8.72
C ASP A 62 8.04 16.42 -9.05
N LEU A 63 7.65 15.59 -8.08
CA LEU A 63 7.42 14.16 -8.26
C LEU A 63 6.30 13.88 -9.27
N GLN A 64 5.20 14.65 -9.22
CA GLN A 64 4.13 14.58 -10.23
C GLN A 64 4.65 14.96 -11.62
N ALA A 65 5.48 15.99 -11.73
CA ALA A 65 6.11 16.37 -12.98
C ALA A 65 7.03 15.26 -13.51
N GLY A 66 7.76 14.57 -12.61
CA GLY A 66 8.59 13.40 -12.94
C GLY A 66 7.79 12.26 -13.58
N ILE A 67 6.69 11.83 -12.97
CA ILE A 67 5.86 10.76 -13.55
C ILE A 67 5.25 11.19 -14.89
N ARG A 68 4.81 12.46 -15.01
CA ARG A 68 4.35 13.01 -16.29
C ARG A 68 5.42 12.96 -17.37
N ALA A 69 6.68 13.27 -17.03
CA ALA A 69 7.79 13.19 -17.97
C ALA A 69 8.07 11.74 -18.40
N ARG A 70 8.11 10.80 -17.44
CA ARG A 70 8.31 9.37 -17.73
C ARG A 70 7.20 8.75 -18.58
N ALA A 71 5.96 9.25 -18.46
CA ALA A 71 4.81 8.76 -19.22
C ALA A 71 4.47 9.64 -20.45
N ALA A 72 5.25 10.67 -20.77
CA ALA A 72 4.86 11.75 -21.70
C ALA A 72 4.35 11.25 -23.06
N ARG A 73 5.03 10.29 -23.70
CA ARG A 73 4.63 9.73 -25.00
C ARG A 73 3.26 9.06 -24.97
N LYS A 74 2.92 8.44 -23.85
CA LYS A 74 1.66 7.70 -23.63
C LYS A 74 0.52 8.62 -23.23
N LEU A 75 0.85 9.78 -22.63
CA LEU A 75 -0.10 10.81 -22.21
C LEU A 75 -0.32 11.92 -23.25
N GLU A 76 0.33 11.83 -24.41
CA GLU A 76 0.24 12.80 -25.49
C GLU A 76 -1.20 13.01 -25.96
N GLY A 77 -1.60 14.27 -26.13
CA GLY A 77 -2.99 14.64 -26.46
C GLY A 77 -3.97 14.50 -25.30
N GLY A 78 -3.49 14.15 -24.10
CA GLY A 78 -4.32 14.00 -22.91
C GLY A 78 -4.78 15.32 -22.30
N GLU A 79 -6.01 15.35 -21.80
CA GLU A 79 -6.61 16.48 -21.09
C GLU A 79 -6.72 16.18 -19.59
N ILE A 80 -6.18 17.06 -18.74
CA ILE A 80 -6.36 16.96 -17.29
C ILE A 80 -7.79 17.37 -16.93
N ILE A 81 -8.59 16.41 -16.48
CA ILE A 81 -10.00 16.62 -16.12
C ILE A 81 -10.20 16.77 -14.61
N LYS A 82 -9.23 16.36 -13.79
CA LYS A 82 -9.29 16.48 -12.33
C LYS A 82 -7.91 16.43 -11.71
N VAL A 83 -7.71 17.17 -10.63
CA VAL A 83 -6.53 17.08 -9.76
C VAL A 83 -6.98 16.72 -8.35
N GLU A 84 -6.36 15.71 -7.76
CA GLU A 84 -6.76 15.15 -6.46
C GLU A 84 -5.53 14.96 -5.57
N ALA A 85 -5.69 15.19 -4.27
CA ALA A 85 -4.66 14.89 -3.28
C ALA A 85 -5.31 14.31 -2.02
N HIS A 86 -4.68 13.32 -1.39
CA HIS A 86 -5.21 12.70 -0.19
C HIS A 86 -4.11 12.17 0.74
N PRO A 87 -4.24 12.33 2.07
CA PRO A 87 -3.38 11.62 3.02
C PRO A 87 -3.75 10.13 3.06
N ILE A 88 -2.75 9.27 3.19
CA ILE A 88 -2.88 7.82 3.28
C ILE A 88 -2.53 7.38 4.71
N PRO A 89 -3.52 6.99 5.53
CA PRO A 89 -3.29 6.63 6.93
C PRO A 89 -2.80 5.19 7.09
N GLU A 90 -1.50 4.97 6.89
CA GLU A 90 -0.86 3.64 6.92
C GLU A 90 -0.46 3.16 8.33
N HIS A 91 -1.08 3.71 9.38
CA HIS A 91 -0.73 3.39 10.76
C HIS A 91 -2.01 3.19 11.57
N PRO A 92 -2.28 1.97 12.08
CA PRO A 92 -3.42 1.73 12.94
C PRO A 92 -3.41 2.68 14.13
N ARG A 93 -4.54 3.32 14.42
CA ARG A 93 -4.66 4.22 15.58
C ARG A 93 -4.50 3.43 16.89
N PRO A 94 -3.87 4.02 17.92
CA PRO A 94 -3.72 3.35 19.21
C PRO A 94 -5.09 3.13 19.89
N ARG A 95 -6.04 4.06 19.68
CA ARG A 95 -7.39 3.99 20.22
C ARG A 95 -8.41 3.93 19.08
N ARG A 96 -8.94 2.74 18.83
CA ARG A 96 -9.88 2.44 17.73
C ARG A 96 -11.32 2.16 18.20
N VAL A 97 -11.50 1.92 19.50
CA VAL A 97 -12.80 1.69 20.12
C VAL A 97 -12.89 2.52 21.40
N VAL A 98 -14.00 3.25 21.56
CA VAL A 98 -14.32 4.04 22.75
C VAL A 98 -15.82 3.98 22.99
N SER A 99 -16.24 3.58 24.18
CA SER A 99 -17.66 3.39 24.51
C SER A 99 -18.34 2.56 23.42
N ARG A 100 -19.35 3.12 22.74
CA ARG A 100 -20.10 2.47 21.66
C ARG A 100 -19.69 2.93 20.26
N VAL A 101 -18.45 3.41 20.11
CA VAL A 101 -17.89 3.88 18.83
C VAL A 101 -16.70 3.01 18.47
N ALA A 102 -16.70 2.49 17.23
CA ALA A 102 -15.59 1.75 16.64
C ALA A 102 -15.18 2.42 15.32
N LEU A 103 -13.87 2.51 15.09
CA LEU A 103 -13.31 2.99 13.83
C LEU A 103 -13.03 1.81 12.90
N VAL A 104 -13.24 2.03 11.60
CA VAL A 104 -12.93 1.08 10.51
C VAL A 104 -12.22 1.80 9.36
N GLY A 105 -11.64 1.06 8.43
CA GLY A 105 -10.91 1.58 7.26
C GLY A 105 -9.88 2.66 7.60
N ASP A 106 -9.85 3.71 6.78
CA ASP A 106 -8.92 4.84 6.92
C ASP A 106 -9.04 5.54 8.27
N ALA A 107 -10.25 5.63 8.84
CA ALA A 107 -10.47 6.21 10.16
C ALA A 107 -9.72 5.43 11.25
N ALA A 108 -9.63 4.10 11.11
CA ALA A 108 -8.85 3.25 12.01
C ALA A 108 -7.36 3.15 11.63
N GLY A 109 -6.96 3.63 10.44
CA GLY A 109 -5.60 3.57 9.94
C GLY A 109 -5.22 2.21 9.34
N TYR A 110 -6.18 1.54 8.69
CA TYR A 110 -6.00 0.23 8.07
C TYR A 110 -5.58 0.26 6.60
N VAL A 111 -4.89 1.31 6.17
CA VAL A 111 -4.21 1.24 4.88
C VAL A 111 -2.91 0.46 5.06
N THR A 112 -2.63 -0.51 4.20
CA THR A 112 -1.36 -1.24 4.29
C THR A 112 -0.19 -0.39 3.81
N LYS A 113 0.90 -0.47 4.55
CA LYS A 113 2.18 0.15 4.19
C LYS A 113 2.72 -0.42 2.88
N SER A 114 3.55 0.39 2.22
CA SER A 114 4.22 0.09 0.95
C SER A 114 3.29 0.02 -0.27
N SER A 115 2.15 -0.68 -0.19
CA SER A 115 1.20 -0.79 -1.32
C SER A 115 0.12 0.29 -1.33
N GLY A 116 -0.11 1.01 -0.23
CA GLY A 116 -1.21 1.97 -0.12
C GLY A 116 -2.61 1.36 -0.28
N GLU A 117 -2.75 0.03 -0.17
CA GLU A 117 -4.03 -0.64 -0.35
C GLU A 117 -4.96 -0.35 0.84
N GLY A 118 -6.03 0.41 0.58
CA GLY A 118 -7.03 0.77 1.59
C GLY A 118 -8.42 0.20 1.33
N ILE A 119 -8.83 0.05 0.06
CA ILE A 119 -10.22 -0.30 -0.30
C ILE A 119 -10.63 -1.65 0.28
N TYR A 120 -9.82 -2.69 0.07
CA TYR A 120 -10.09 -4.03 0.63
C TYR A 120 -10.19 -3.97 2.15
N PHE A 121 -9.22 -3.34 2.82
CA PHE A 121 -9.15 -3.30 4.28
C PHE A 121 -10.24 -2.43 4.90
N ALA A 122 -10.71 -1.38 4.21
CA ALA A 122 -11.88 -0.61 4.61
C ALA A 122 -13.16 -1.46 4.57
N ALA A 123 -13.43 -2.14 3.45
CA ALA A 123 -14.60 -3.01 3.34
C ALA A 123 -14.53 -4.18 4.33
N LYS A 124 -13.35 -4.80 4.46
CA LYS A 124 -13.15 -5.96 5.33
C LYS A 124 -13.26 -5.58 6.81
N SER A 125 -12.66 -4.48 7.25
CA SER A 125 -12.77 -4.01 8.64
C SER A 125 -14.21 -3.64 8.99
N GLY A 126 -14.93 -2.97 8.08
CA GLY A 126 -16.36 -2.71 8.22
C GLY A 126 -17.16 -3.99 8.43
N ARG A 127 -16.92 -5.01 7.60
CA ARG A 127 -17.58 -6.32 7.72
C ARG A 127 -17.30 -6.99 9.07
N VAL A 128 -16.03 -7.15 9.45
CA VAL A 128 -15.68 -7.80 10.72
C VAL A 128 -16.27 -7.04 11.91
N CYS A 129 -16.25 -5.71 11.88
CA CYS A 129 -16.86 -4.88 12.92
C CYS A 129 -18.38 -5.12 13.01
N ALA A 130 -19.09 -5.11 11.87
CA ALA A 130 -20.53 -5.34 11.81
C ALA A 130 -20.91 -6.74 12.29
N GLU A 131 -20.21 -7.78 11.83
CA GLU A 131 -20.42 -9.17 12.25
C GLU A 131 -20.22 -9.32 13.77
N THR A 132 -19.17 -8.72 14.33
CA THR A 132 -18.96 -8.71 15.78
C THR A 132 -20.08 -8.00 16.54
N ILE A 133 -20.57 -6.87 16.03
CA ILE A 133 -21.69 -6.16 16.66
C ILE A 133 -22.94 -7.03 16.65
N VAL A 134 -23.33 -7.59 15.51
CA VAL A 134 -24.52 -8.43 15.38
C VAL A 134 -24.46 -9.64 16.32
N GLU A 135 -23.33 -10.33 16.35
CA GLU A 135 -23.11 -11.48 17.22
C GLU A 135 -23.23 -11.11 18.70
N LEU A 136 -22.49 -10.10 19.14
CA LEU A 136 -22.42 -9.77 20.56
C LEU A 136 -23.70 -9.12 21.06
N THR A 137 -24.37 -8.33 20.24
CA THR A 137 -25.68 -7.75 20.60
C THR A 137 -26.82 -8.76 20.56
N GLN A 138 -26.56 -10.03 20.20
CA GLN A 138 -27.57 -11.07 20.01
C GLN A 138 -28.64 -10.59 19.02
N SER A 139 -28.21 -10.15 17.84
CA SER A 139 -29.07 -9.56 16.81
C SER A 139 -29.90 -8.36 17.32
N GLY A 140 -29.30 -7.54 18.17
CA GLY A 140 -29.93 -6.32 18.71
C GLY A 140 -30.73 -6.51 20.00
N ALA A 141 -30.79 -7.70 20.58
CA ALA A 141 -31.46 -7.94 21.88
C ALA A 141 -30.79 -7.19 23.05
N ARG A 142 -29.52 -6.78 22.91
CA ARG A 142 -28.83 -5.93 23.89
C ARG A 142 -27.93 -4.88 23.24
N ILE A 143 -27.70 -3.79 23.97
CA ILE A 143 -26.76 -2.73 23.58
C ILE A 143 -25.31 -3.23 23.80
N PRO A 144 -24.37 -3.02 22.85
CA PRO A 144 -23.00 -3.45 23.03
C PRO A 144 -22.25 -2.54 24.02
N THR A 145 -21.34 -3.13 24.78
CA THR A 145 -20.38 -2.42 25.63
C THR A 145 -19.08 -2.12 24.87
N GLU A 146 -18.21 -1.29 25.44
CA GLU A 146 -16.87 -1.08 24.86
C GLU A 146 -16.06 -2.39 24.79
N ALA A 147 -16.22 -3.27 25.79
CA ALA A 147 -15.54 -4.56 25.81
C ALA A 147 -16.01 -5.48 24.68
N ASP A 148 -17.30 -5.44 24.36
CA ASP A 148 -17.86 -6.17 23.21
C ASP A 148 -17.24 -5.67 21.90
N LEU A 149 -17.22 -4.35 21.68
CA LEU A 149 -16.62 -3.78 20.47
C LEU A 149 -15.11 -4.04 20.35
N LYS A 150 -14.39 -4.22 21.47
CA LYS A 150 -12.97 -4.60 21.44
C LYS A 150 -12.74 -6.04 20.93
N VAL A 151 -13.76 -6.90 20.89
CA VAL A 151 -13.65 -8.22 20.25
C VAL A 151 -13.37 -8.09 18.76
N TYR A 152 -13.92 -7.07 18.10
CA TYR A 152 -13.63 -6.77 16.71
C TYR A 152 -12.13 -6.48 16.52
N LEU A 153 -11.53 -5.67 17.39
CA LEU A 153 -10.08 -5.39 17.35
C LEU A 153 -9.26 -6.67 17.55
N LYS A 154 -9.66 -7.53 18.49
CA LYS A 154 -8.98 -8.83 18.70
C LYS A 154 -9.02 -9.71 17.45
N ARG A 155 -10.18 -9.79 16.77
CA ARG A 155 -10.34 -10.54 15.52
C ARG A 155 -9.47 -9.95 14.40
N TRP A 156 -9.52 -8.64 14.23
CA TRP A 156 -8.71 -7.94 13.25
C TRP A 156 -7.22 -8.13 13.48
N ASP A 157 -6.74 -7.86 14.69
CA ASP A 157 -5.33 -7.92 15.04
C ASP A 157 -4.82 -9.38 15.00
N LYS A 158 -5.66 -10.38 15.28
CA LYS A 158 -5.32 -11.80 15.08
C LYS A 158 -5.10 -12.15 13.61
N THR A 159 -5.93 -11.64 12.69
CA THR A 159 -5.84 -11.97 11.27
C THR A 159 -4.76 -11.15 10.56
N TYR A 160 -4.67 -9.85 10.83
CA TYR A 160 -3.85 -8.93 10.05
C TYR A 160 -2.67 -8.35 10.82
N GLY A 161 -2.59 -8.50 12.14
CA GLY A 161 -1.55 -7.86 12.96
C GLY A 161 -0.13 -8.20 12.52
N SER A 162 0.13 -9.47 12.20
CA SER A 162 1.42 -9.91 11.64
C SER A 162 1.73 -9.26 10.30
N THR A 163 0.72 -9.07 9.44
CA THR A 163 0.85 -8.41 8.14
C THR A 163 1.27 -6.96 8.30
N TYR A 164 0.60 -6.21 9.19
CA TYR A 164 1.00 -4.83 9.47
C TYR A 164 2.39 -4.71 10.09
N LEU A 165 2.78 -5.65 10.96
CA LEU A 165 4.12 -5.68 11.56
C LEU A 165 5.21 -5.93 10.52
N VAL A 166 5.02 -6.94 9.65
CA VAL A 166 5.98 -7.28 8.60
C VAL A 166 6.11 -6.14 7.60
N LEU A 167 5.00 -5.56 7.14
CA LEU A 167 5.04 -4.43 6.21
C LEU A 167 5.69 -3.18 6.82
N ASP A 168 5.48 -2.91 8.12
CA ASP A 168 6.18 -1.84 8.82
C ASP A 168 7.69 -2.07 8.89
N LEU A 169 8.11 -3.31 9.15
CA LEU A 169 9.53 -3.67 9.15
C LEU A 169 10.14 -3.50 7.75
N LEU A 170 9.49 -4.02 6.71
CA LEU A 170 9.94 -3.91 5.32
C LEU A 170 10.10 -2.45 4.91
N GLN A 171 9.08 -1.61 5.17
CA GLN A 171 9.14 -0.18 4.86
C GLN A 171 10.29 0.50 5.61
N ARG A 172 10.46 0.19 6.90
CA ARG A 172 11.55 0.77 7.71
C ARG A 172 12.93 0.32 7.28
N VAL A 173 13.11 -0.84 6.68
CA VAL A 173 14.43 -1.35 6.28
C VAL A 173 14.76 -0.93 4.85
N PHE A 174 13.85 -1.15 3.91
CA PHE A 174 14.14 -1.06 2.48
C PHE A 174 13.88 0.31 1.83
N TYR A 175 13.09 1.18 2.48
CA TYR A 175 12.73 2.50 1.93
C TYR A 175 13.53 3.63 2.59
N ARG A 176 14.76 3.35 3.04
CA ARG A 176 15.63 4.34 3.71
C ARG A 176 16.61 5.03 2.77
N SER A 177 17.13 4.30 1.80
CA SER A 177 18.13 4.76 0.84
C SER A 177 18.07 3.97 -0.46
N ASP A 178 18.66 4.51 -1.53
CA ASP A 178 18.77 3.84 -2.83
C ASP A 178 19.39 2.45 -2.71
N ALA A 179 20.49 2.32 -1.97
CA ALA A 179 21.14 1.04 -1.72
C ALA A 179 20.19 -0.02 -1.15
N THR A 180 19.34 0.37 -0.20
CA THR A 180 18.35 -0.54 0.39
C THR A 180 17.18 -0.82 -0.56
N ARG A 181 16.81 0.13 -1.43
CA ARG A 181 15.79 -0.07 -2.46
C ARG A 181 16.28 -1.01 -3.56
N GLU A 182 17.50 -0.82 -4.04
CA GLU A 182 18.15 -1.72 -5.00
C GLU A 182 18.29 -3.13 -4.43
N ALA A 183 18.68 -3.26 -3.15
CA ALA A 183 18.70 -4.56 -2.48
C ALA A 183 17.31 -5.21 -2.40
N PHE A 184 16.25 -4.42 -2.24
CA PHE A 184 14.87 -4.91 -2.28
C PHE A 184 14.48 -5.37 -3.69
N VAL A 185 14.87 -4.63 -4.73
CA VAL A 185 14.65 -5.02 -6.14
C VAL A 185 15.38 -6.32 -6.47
N GLU A 186 16.66 -6.44 -6.10
CA GLU A 186 17.45 -7.68 -6.29
C GLU A 186 16.79 -8.86 -5.57
N MET A 187 16.29 -8.66 -4.34
CA MET A 187 15.57 -9.70 -3.61
C MET A 187 14.29 -10.14 -4.35
N CYS A 188 13.60 -9.20 -5.01
CA CYS A 188 12.41 -9.48 -5.81
C CYS A 188 12.71 -10.22 -7.13
N GLU A 189 13.98 -10.42 -7.54
CA GLU A 189 14.30 -11.31 -8.66
C GLU A 189 14.11 -12.80 -8.30
N ASP A 190 14.14 -13.15 -7.01
CA ASP A 190 13.92 -14.53 -6.58
C ASP A 190 12.44 -14.92 -6.72
N ILE A 191 12.19 -15.98 -7.49
CA ILE A 191 10.83 -16.48 -7.76
C ILE A 191 10.07 -16.89 -6.47
N ASP A 192 10.78 -17.31 -5.42
CA ASP A 192 10.16 -17.65 -4.15
C ASP A 192 9.68 -16.39 -3.42
N VAL A 193 10.44 -15.30 -3.52
CA VAL A 193 10.04 -13.98 -2.98
C VAL A 193 8.85 -13.45 -3.76
N GLN A 194 8.89 -13.52 -5.10
CA GLN A 194 7.76 -13.10 -5.94
C GLN A 194 6.49 -13.86 -5.57
N LYS A 195 6.53 -15.19 -5.52
CA LYS A 195 5.38 -16.03 -5.13
C LYS A 195 4.86 -15.66 -3.75
N LEU A 196 5.74 -15.53 -2.76
CA LEU A 196 5.33 -15.19 -1.40
C LEU A 196 4.72 -13.79 -1.31
N THR A 197 5.26 -12.81 -2.04
CA THR A 197 4.70 -11.46 -2.14
C THR A 197 3.34 -11.47 -2.81
N PHE A 198 3.20 -12.16 -3.95
CA PHE A 198 1.94 -12.28 -4.67
C PHE A 198 0.88 -13.03 -3.87
N ASP A 199 1.21 -14.16 -3.26
CA ASP A 199 0.29 -14.92 -2.42
C ASP A 199 -0.12 -14.10 -1.19
N SER A 200 0.83 -13.43 -0.53
CA SER A 200 0.50 -12.54 0.60
C SER A 200 -0.38 -11.36 0.17
N TYR A 201 -0.19 -10.86 -1.04
CA TYR A 201 -1.04 -9.82 -1.63
C TYR A 201 -2.43 -10.35 -2.01
N LEU A 202 -2.55 -11.54 -2.61
CA LEU A 202 -3.82 -12.14 -3.01
C LEU A 202 -4.66 -12.56 -1.80
N TYR A 203 -4.04 -13.22 -0.83
CA TYR A 203 -4.72 -13.72 0.38
C TYR A 203 -4.77 -12.70 1.52
N LYS A 204 -4.09 -11.55 1.36
CA LYS A 204 -4.11 -10.39 2.28
C LYS A 204 -3.57 -10.71 3.69
N THR A 205 -2.82 -11.80 3.81
CA THR A 205 -2.17 -12.27 5.05
C THR A 205 -0.77 -12.74 4.73
N VAL A 206 0.16 -12.61 5.67
CA VAL A 206 1.51 -13.20 5.51
C VAL A 206 1.38 -14.71 5.33
N VAL A 207 1.74 -15.18 4.13
CA VAL A 207 1.78 -16.61 3.84
C VAL A 207 3.05 -17.18 4.46
N PRO A 208 2.96 -18.23 5.30
CA PRO A 208 4.14 -18.84 5.89
C PRO A 208 4.99 -19.47 4.79
N ALA A 209 6.23 -19.02 4.65
CA ALA A 209 7.21 -19.71 3.82
C ALA A 209 7.58 -21.04 4.48
N ASN A 210 7.92 -22.05 3.67
CA ASN A 210 8.63 -23.23 4.17
C ASN A 210 9.92 -22.77 4.89
N PRO A 211 10.28 -23.31 6.08
CA PRO A 211 11.48 -22.92 6.83
C PRO A 211 12.77 -22.83 6.01
N LEU A 212 12.97 -23.73 5.04
CA LEU A 212 14.13 -23.70 4.14
C LEU A 212 14.10 -22.48 3.20
N THR A 213 12.93 -22.16 2.67
CA THR A 213 12.69 -20.96 1.85
C THR A 213 12.89 -19.70 2.69
N GLN A 214 12.40 -19.66 3.93
CA GLN A 214 12.60 -18.52 4.83
C GLN A 214 14.08 -18.29 5.15
N LEU A 215 14.85 -19.36 5.40
CA LEU A 215 16.29 -19.28 5.64
C LEU A 215 17.03 -18.77 4.40
N LYS A 216 16.71 -19.31 3.22
CA LYS A 216 17.26 -18.87 1.93
C LYS A 216 16.98 -17.39 1.67
N ILE A 217 15.73 -16.95 1.84
CA ILE A 217 15.34 -15.54 1.68
C ILE A 217 16.11 -14.67 2.66
N THR A 218 16.15 -15.03 3.95
CA THR A 218 16.84 -14.25 4.99
C THR A 218 18.34 -14.12 4.69
N ALA A 219 19.01 -15.22 4.31
CA ALA A 219 20.42 -15.21 3.96
C ALA A 219 20.70 -14.32 2.73
N LYS A 220 19.86 -14.41 1.70
CA LYS A 220 19.94 -13.55 0.51
C LYS A 220 19.71 -12.08 0.86
N THR A 221 18.70 -11.78 1.67
CA THR A 221 18.43 -10.41 2.13
C THR A 221 19.62 -9.81 2.87
N ILE A 222 20.26 -10.56 3.78
CA ILE A 222 21.47 -10.12 4.47
C ILE A 222 22.61 -9.88 3.46
N GLY A 223 22.80 -10.80 2.52
CA GLY A 223 23.81 -10.66 1.47
C GLY A 223 23.61 -9.46 0.55
N SER A 224 22.35 -9.17 0.17
CA SER A 224 22.00 -8.01 -0.66
C SER A 224 22.12 -6.69 0.11
N LEU A 225 21.74 -6.65 1.39
CA LEU A 225 21.96 -5.46 2.23
C LEU A 225 23.45 -5.17 2.44
N LEU A 226 24.28 -6.20 2.62
CA LEU A 226 25.74 -6.06 2.74
C LEU A 226 26.36 -5.55 1.43
N ARG A 227 25.94 -6.10 0.27
CA ARG A 227 26.42 -5.65 -1.04
C ARG A 227 25.94 -4.24 -1.39
N GLY A 228 24.67 -3.92 -1.15
CA GLY A 228 24.11 -2.58 -1.37
C GLY A 228 24.84 -1.52 -0.55
N ASN A 229 25.15 -1.79 0.72
CA ASN A 229 25.94 -0.87 1.55
C ASN A 229 27.41 -0.77 1.12
N ALA A 230 27.98 -1.80 0.52
CA ALA A 230 29.37 -1.79 0.03
C ALA A 230 29.53 -1.12 -1.35
N LEU A 231 28.45 -1.04 -2.14
CA LEU A 231 28.42 -0.48 -3.49
C LEU A 231 27.76 0.90 -3.55
N ALA A 232 27.22 1.39 -2.44
CA ALA A 232 26.71 2.76 -2.33
C ALA A 232 27.88 3.76 -2.39
N PRO A 233 27.82 4.80 -3.24
CA PRO A 233 28.83 5.85 -3.31
C PRO A 233 28.86 6.73 -2.05
#